data_AF-A0AAW0UU87-F1
#
_entry.id   AF-A0AAW0UU87-F1
#
_cell.length_a   1.000
_cell.length_b   1.000
_cell.length_c   1.000
_cell.angle_alpha   90.00
_cell.angle_beta   90.00
_cell.angle_gamma   90.00
#
_symmetry.space_group_name_H-M   'P 1'
#
loop_
_entity.id
_entity.type
_entity.pdbx_description
1 polymer ?
#
loop_
_entity_poly.entity_id
_entity_poly.type
_entity_poly.pdbx_seq_one_letter_code
_entity_poly.pdbx_strand_id
1 'polypeptide(L)'
;MMVRSYSNASNNKSNTLTQSYLSNPGKWPLMGITLGQVVDRAERLYGEREVVVSVFQGIRKNYAQLKEEADFTWLPCRVMCNIFT
;
A
#
# COMPACT_ATOMS: atom_id res chain seq x y z
N MET A 1 -2.65 1.41 -42.41
CA MET A 1 -1.21 1.55 -42.11
C MET A 1 -0.64 0.16 -41.90
N MET A 2 0.34 -0.23 -42.72
CA MET A 2 0.98 -1.55 -42.70
C MET A 2 2.07 -1.57 -41.63
N VAL A 3 1.97 -2.44 -40.61
CA VAL A 3 3.03 -2.57 -39.60
C VAL A 3 4.05 -3.60 -40.10
N ARG A 4 5.27 -3.14 -40.41
CA ARG A 4 6.39 -3.99 -40.83
C ARG A 4 6.85 -4.85 -39.64
N SER A 5 6.78 -6.17 -39.79
CA SER A 5 7.42 -7.11 -38.86
C SER A 5 8.88 -7.30 -39.29
N TYR A 6 9.83 -7.01 -38.40
CA TYR A 6 11.24 -7.32 -38.60
C TYR A 6 11.52 -8.75 -38.14
N SER A 7 11.89 -9.63 -39.07
CA SER A 7 12.35 -10.98 -38.77
C SER A 7 13.85 -10.96 -38.47
N ASN A 8 14.21 -11.11 -37.20
CA ASN A 8 15.61 -11.34 -36.81
C ASN A 8 15.86 -12.83 -36.67
N ALA A 9 16.63 -13.38 -37.62
CA ALA A 9 17.17 -14.73 -37.53
C ALA A 9 18.23 -14.77 -36.43
N SER A 10 18.00 -15.58 -35.39
CA SER A 10 19.03 -15.92 -34.41
C SER A 10 18.96 -17.41 -34.07
N ASN A 11 20.12 -18.05 -34.22
CA ASN A 11 20.39 -19.45 -33.96
C ASN A 11 20.71 -19.68 -32.46
N ASN A 12 20.28 -20.84 -31.95
CA ASN A 12 20.69 -21.52 -30.71
C ASN A 12 20.09 -21.12 -29.34
N LYS A 13 19.21 -22.02 -28.87
CA LYS A 13 18.98 -22.54 -27.50
C LYS A 13 19.05 -21.56 -26.31
N SER A 14 17.88 -21.05 -25.96
CA SER A 14 17.32 -20.95 -24.60
C SER A 14 15.83 -20.66 -24.80
N ASN A 15 14.92 -21.16 -23.96
CA ASN A 15 13.50 -20.83 -24.06
C ASN A 15 13.29 -19.37 -23.61
N THR A 16 13.61 -18.46 -24.51
CA THR A 16 13.56 -17.02 -24.34
C THR A 16 12.10 -16.58 -24.30
N LEU A 17 11.64 -16.05 -23.17
CA LEU A 17 10.40 -15.28 -23.15
C LEU A 17 10.65 -13.99 -23.94
N THR A 18 10.32 -13.99 -25.23
CA THR A 18 10.43 -12.86 -26.16
C THR A 18 9.34 -11.80 -25.92
N GLN A 19 8.97 -11.57 -24.67
CA GLN A 19 8.01 -10.56 -24.26
C GLN A 19 8.60 -9.78 -23.09
N SER A 20 8.88 -8.50 -23.32
CA SER A 20 9.34 -7.55 -22.28
C SER A 20 8.20 -7.08 -21.37
N TYR A 21 6.97 -7.51 -21.62
CA TYR A 21 5.78 -7.09 -20.89
C TYR A 21 5.00 -8.29 -20.36
N LEU A 22 4.93 -8.39 -19.04
CA LEU A 22 4.07 -9.34 -18.33
C LEU A 22 3.03 -8.54 -17.55
N SER A 23 1.77 -8.65 -17.95
CA SER A 23 0.63 -8.13 -17.18
C SER A 23 -0.17 -9.29 -16.65
N ASN A 24 -0.24 -9.40 -15.33
CA ASN A 24 -1.09 -10.38 -14.67
C ASN A 24 -2.40 -9.67 -14.28
N PRO A 25 -3.54 -9.96 -14.93
CA PRO A 25 -4.81 -9.39 -14.50
C PRO A 25 -5.09 -9.87 -13.07
N GLY A 26 -5.17 -8.93 -12.14
CA GLY A 26 -5.42 -9.25 -10.74
C GLY A 26 -6.72 -10.04 -10.58
N LYS A 27 -6.66 -11.18 -9.91
CA LYS A 27 -7.85 -12.00 -9.58
C LYS A 27 -8.80 -11.27 -8.62
N TRP A 28 -8.24 -10.41 -7.78
CA TRP A 28 -8.98 -9.67 -6.77
C TRP A 28 -9.29 -8.26 -7.29
N PRO A 29 -10.53 -7.77 -7.15
CA PRO A 29 -10.84 -6.40 -7.50
C PRO A 29 -9.99 -5.46 -6.65
N LEU A 30 -9.52 -4.37 -7.26
CA LEU A 30 -8.92 -3.27 -6.52
C LEU A 30 -9.94 -2.76 -5.51
N MET A 31 -9.52 -2.62 -4.25
CA MET A 31 -10.39 -2.05 -3.23
C MET A 31 -10.74 -0.61 -3.61
N GLY A 32 -12.03 -0.34 -3.83
CA GLY A 32 -12.53 1.01 -4.17
C GLY A 32 -12.61 1.96 -2.98
N ILE A 33 -11.95 1.63 -1.87
CA ILE A 33 -11.96 2.41 -0.63
C ILE A 33 -10.53 2.79 -0.26
N THR A 34 -10.36 4.01 0.24
CA THR A 34 -9.06 4.49 0.70
C THR A 34 -8.72 3.90 2.07
N LEU A 35 -7.43 3.89 2.43
CA LEU A 35 -7.00 3.43 3.75
C LEU A 35 -7.65 4.24 4.88
N GLY A 36 -7.79 5.56 4.73
CA GLY A 36 -8.50 6.40 5.70
C GLY A 36 -9.95 5.97 5.90
N GLN A 37 -10.67 5.68 4.80
CA GLN A 37 -12.05 5.18 4.87
C GLN A 37 -12.15 3.81 5.53
N VAL A 38 -11.15 2.95 5.37
CA VAL A 38 -11.08 1.66 6.08
C VAL A 38 -10.92 1.88 7.58
N VAL A 39 -10.05 2.81 7.99
CA VAL A 39 -9.84 3.16 9.40
C VAL A 39 -11.10 3.78 10.01
N ASP A 40 -11.75 4.71 9.32
CA ASP A 40 -13.03 5.29 9.73
C ASP A 40 -14.11 4.23 9.93
N ARG A 41 -14.18 3.26 9.00
CA ARG A 41 -15.13 2.16 9.10
C ARG A 41 -14.81 1.25 10.29
N ALA A 42 -13.53 0.97 10.52
CA ALA A 42 -13.09 0.10 11.61
C ALA A 42 -13.32 0.75 12.99
N GLU A 43 -13.09 2.05 13.13
CA GLU A 43 -13.42 2.82 14.33
C GLU A 43 -14.92 2.74 14.64
N ARG A 44 -15.79 2.98 13.66
CA ARG A 44 -17.25 2.92 13.85
C ARG A 44 -17.76 1.57 14.33
N LEU A 45 -17.11 0.48 13.92
CA LEU A 45 -17.53 -0.88 14.26
C LEU A 45 -16.88 -1.39 15.54
N TYR A 46 -15.64 -0.96 15.83
CA TYR A 46 -14.78 -1.58 16.84
C TYR A 46 -13.97 -0.57 17.65
N GLY A 47 -14.44 0.67 17.82
CA GLY A 47 -13.70 1.77 18.44
C GLY A 47 -12.92 1.44 19.72
N GLU A 48 -13.53 0.67 20.63
CA GLU A 48 -12.89 0.28 21.90
C GLU A 48 -11.96 -0.94 21.82
N ARG A 49 -11.97 -1.68 20.71
CA ARG A 49 -11.11 -2.86 20.54
C ARG A 49 -9.67 -2.45 20.24
N GLU A 50 -8.74 -3.23 20.77
CA GLU A 50 -7.31 -3.08 20.46
C GLU A 50 -7.05 -3.42 18.99
N VAL A 51 -6.35 -2.54 18.28
CA VAL A 51 -6.01 -2.69 16.85
C VAL A 51 -4.52 -3.02 16.65
N VAL A 52 -3.65 -2.39 17.44
CA VAL A 52 -2.20 -2.57 17.36
C VAL A 52 -1.65 -2.86 18.74
N VAL A 53 -0.96 -3.99 18.84
CA VAL A 53 -0.21 -4.41 20.03
C VAL A 53 1.22 -4.69 19.61
N SER A 54 2.13 -3.79 19.94
CA SER A 54 3.58 -3.95 19.75
C SER A 54 4.22 -4.21 21.11
N VAL A 55 4.54 -5.47 21.39
CA VAL A 55 5.12 -5.88 22.69
C VAL A 55 6.50 -5.27 22.88
N PHE A 56 7.30 -5.22 21.82
CA PHE A 56 8.67 -4.68 21.86
C PHE A 56 8.71 -3.18 22.19
N GLN A 57 7.73 -2.42 21.67
CA GLN A 57 7.64 -0.97 21.91
C GLN A 57 6.70 -0.63 23.07
N GLY A 58 6.08 -1.62 23.71
CA GLY A 58 5.07 -1.42 24.77
C GLY A 58 3.81 -0.68 24.30
N ILE A 59 3.52 -0.68 23.00
CA ILE A 59 2.41 0.09 22.41
C ILE A 59 1.17 -0.79 22.37
N ARG A 60 0.08 -0.32 22.99
CA ARG A 60 -1.26 -0.86 22.83
C ARG A 60 -2.18 0.29 22.45
N LYS A 61 -2.83 0.17 21.30
CA LYS A 61 -3.70 1.22 20.75
C LYS A 61 -5.05 0.62 20.37
N ASN A 62 -6.12 1.35 20.66
CA ASN A 62 -7.46 1.05 20.16
C ASN A 62 -7.71 1.76 18.82
N TYR A 63 -8.82 1.41 18.14
CA TYR A 63 -9.14 1.99 16.84
C TYR A 63 -9.35 3.51 16.88
N ALA A 64 -9.89 4.05 17.98
CA ALA A 64 -10.08 5.49 18.16
C ALA A 64 -8.74 6.25 18.24
N GLN A 65 -7.80 5.76 19.06
CA GLN A 65 -6.46 6.34 19.22
C GLN A 65 -5.66 6.26 17.93
N LEU A 66 -5.82 5.18 17.16
CA LEU A 66 -5.13 5.01 15.88
C LEU A 66 -5.61 6.02 14.84
N LYS A 67 -6.91 6.35 14.82
CA LYS A 67 -7.44 7.37 13.92
C LYS A 67 -6.93 8.76 14.29
N GLU A 68 -6.99 9.12 15.58
CA GLU A 68 -6.50 10.41 16.05
C GLU A 68 -5.02 10.60 15.70
N GLU A 69 -4.20 9.56 15.89
CA GLU A 69 -2.78 9.59 15.55
C GLU A 69 -2.54 9.65 14.03
N ALA A 70 -3.35 8.93 13.23
CA ALA A 70 -3.29 9.02 11.78
C ALA A 70 -3.60 10.45 11.31
N ASP A 71 -4.76 11.00 11.69
CA ASP A 71 -5.19 12.35 11.32
C ASP A 71 -4.19 13.42 11.76
N PHE A 72 -3.60 13.25 12.94
CA PHE A 72 -2.59 14.15 13.48
C PHE A 72 -1.24 14.07 12.72
N THR A 73 -0.80 12.88 12.34
CA THR A 73 0.49 12.66 11.66
C THR A 73 0.48 13.23 10.23
N TRP A 74 -0.69 13.32 9.60
CA TRP A 74 -0.84 13.93 8.28
C TRP A 74 -0.81 15.46 8.28
N LEU A 75 -0.81 16.13 9.46
CA LEU A 75 -0.60 17.57 9.53
C LEU A 75 0.90 17.89 9.41
N PRO A 76 1.36 18.55 8.33
CA PRO A 76 2.78 18.71 8.01
C PRO A 76 3.56 19.62 8.98
N CYS A 77 2.98 20.07 10.10
CA CYS A 77 3.53 21.18 10.89
C CYS A 77 3.98 20.85 12.32
N ARG A 78 3.77 19.65 12.87
CA ARG A 78 4.05 19.41 14.31
C ARG A 78 5.24 18.50 14.63
N VAL A 79 5.69 17.65 13.70
CA VAL A 79 6.84 16.76 13.94
C VAL A 79 8.19 17.48 13.77
N MET A 80 8.21 18.66 13.13
CA MET A 80 9.46 19.42 12.92
C MET A 80 9.95 20.19 14.17
N CYS A 81 9.14 20.33 15.22
CA CYS A 81 9.54 21.11 16.41
C CYS A 81 10.26 20.31 17.51
N ASN A 82 10.18 18.98 17.55
CA ASN A 82 10.75 18.19 18.66
C ASN A 82 12.08 17.48 18.36
N ILE A 83 12.74 17.81 17.25
CA ILE A 83 14.11 17.29 16.93
C ILE A 83 15.19 18.35 17.18
N PHE A 84 14.83 19.61 17.49
CA PHE A 84 15.75 20.72 17.73
C PHE A 84 15.55 21.40 19.11
N THR A 85 15.39 20.64 20.19
CA THR A 85 15.56 21.18 21.55
C THR A 85 16.26 20.18 22.43
#